data_AF-A0A535UJ34-F1
#
_entry.id   AF-A0A535UJ34-F1
#
_cell.length_a   1.000
_cell.length_b   1.000
_cell.length_c   1.000
_cell.angle_alpha   90.00
_cell.angle_beta   90.00
_cell.angle_gamma   90.00
#
_symmetry.space_group_name_H-M   'P 1'
#
loop_
_entity.id
_entity.type
_entity.pdbx_description
1 polymer ?
#
loop_
_entity_poly.entity_id
_entity_poly.type
_entity_poly.pdbx_seq_one_letter_code
_entity_poly.pdbx_strand_id
1 'polypeptide(L)'
;MLASVVRRVERDFHNRCAATYAPTELVAGELRRRGFERVSVSGRGVDTVRFRPDRPGAVAARARWPEGDGPRILCVARLAREKRLDRLVDLALREPGMRVLLVGDGPCREQLAGAAPPNLGLAGALEGDELADVYSAADVFGLRPRRRRGARRWRRRADRRR
;
A
#
# COMPACT_ATOMS: atom_id res chain seq x y z
N MET A 1 5.04 5.08 30.77
CA MET A 1 4.09 4.42 31.70
C MET A 1 2.79 3.99 31.03
N LEU A 2 2.01 4.84 30.36
CA LEU A 2 0.72 4.43 29.75
C LEU A 2 0.84 3.25 28.75
N ALA A 3 1.85 3.27 27.88
CA ALA A 3 2.01 2.23 26.87
C ALA A 3 2.30 0.82 27.45
N SER A 4 2.90 0.71 28.64
CA SER A 4 3.13 -0.59 29.28
C SER A 4 1.87 -1.13 29.96
N VAL A 5 1.03 -0.24 30.50
CA VAL A 5 -0.26 -0.60 31.09
C VAL A 5 -1.23 -1.08 30.01
N VAL A 6 -1.39 -0.33 28.92
CA VAL A 6 -2.23 -0.72 27.78
C VAL A 6 -1.82 -2.10 27.24
N ARG A 7 -0.51 -2.33 27.04
CA ARG A 7 -0.02 -3.63 26.56
C ARG A 7 -0.26 -4.77 27.52
N ARG A 8 -0.26 -4.51 28.83
CA ARG A 8 -0.59 -5.55 29.82
C ARG A 8 -2.05 -5.96 29.70
N VAL A 9 -2.95 -4.98 29.59
CA VAL A 9 -4.38 -5.21 29.38
C VAL A 9 -4.64 -5.96 28.07
N GLU A 10 -4.00 -5.55 26.97
CA GLU A 10 -4.08 -6.26 25.67
C GLU A 10 -3.64 -7.72 25.81
N ARG A 11 -2.49 -7.97 26.45
CA ARG A 11 -1.99 -9.33 26.66
C ARG A 11 -2.97 -10.16 27.48
N ASP A 12 -3.42 -9.64 28.62
CA ASP A 12 -4.32 -10.37 29.52
C ASP A 12 -5.65 -10.69 28.85
N PHE A 13 -6.17 -9.78 28.01
CA PHE A 13 -7.35 -10.02 27.19
C PHE A 13 -7.12 -11.14 26.17
N HIS A 14 -6.05 -11.04 25.37
CA HIS A 14 -5.72 -12.03 24.35
C HIS A 14 -5.41 -13.41 24.95
N ASN A 15 -4.77 -13.46 26.12
CA ASN A 15 -4.49 -14.69 26.87
C ASN A 15 -5.73 -15.26 27.58
N ARG A 16 -6.93 -14.68 27.40
CA ARG A 16 -8.20 -15.31 27.76
C ARG A 16 -8.97 -15.83 26.55
N CYS A 17 -8.54 -15.49 25.33
CA CYS A 17 -9.12 -16.01 24.10
C CYS A 17 -8.60 -17.43 23.80
N ALA A 18 -9.40 -18.22 23.07
CA ALA A 18 -9.01 -19.54 22.58
C ALA A 18 -7.81 -19.48 21.62
N ALA A 19 -7.72 -18.41 20.81
CA ALA A 19 -6.60 -18.16 19.92
C ALA A 19 -6.44 -16.67 19.63
N THR A 20 -5.21 -16.25 19.32
CA THR A 20 -4.89 -14.92 18.77
C THR A 20 -4.29 -15.09 17.38
N TYR A 21 -4.96 -14.55 16.36
CA TYR A 21 -4.48 -14.67 14.98
C TYR A 21 -3.57 -13.52 14.59
N ALA A 22 -2.35 -13.86 14.16
CA ALA A 22 -1.39 -12.94 13.58
C ALA A 22 -1.37 -13.08 12.05
N PRO A 23 -1.17 -11.98 11.30
CA PRO A 23 -1.20 -12.03 9.83
C PRO A 23 0.04 -12.67 9.19
N THR A 24 1.14 -12.78 9.95
CA THR A 24 2.43 -13.31 9.48
C THR A 24 3.19 -13.92 10.66
N GLU A 25 4.13 -14.82 10.38
CA GLU A 25 5.03 -15.38 11.40
C GLU A 25 5.90 -14.32 12.08
N LEU A 26 6.29 -13.26 11.35
CA LEU A 26 7.05 -12.15 11.92
C LEU A 26 6.30 -11.49 13.09
N VAL A 27 5.01 -11.20 12.87
CA VAL A 27 4.14 -10.59 13.90
C VAL A 27 3.86 -11.60 15.00
N ALA A 28 3.60 -12.87 14.65
CA ALA A 28 3.39 -13.93 15.64
C ALA A 28 4.59 -14.06 16.59
N GLY A 29 5.81 -14.10 16.06
CA GLY A 29 7.04 -14.13 16.84
C GLY A 29 7.21 -12.90 17.73
N GLU A 30 6.84 -11.70 17.25
CA GLU A 30 6.85 -10.47 18.06
C GLU A 30 5.85 -10.52 19.22
N LEU A 31 4.65 -11.07 19.00
CA LEU A 31 3.63 -11.26 20.03
C LEU A 31 4.05 -12.31 21.07
N ARG A 32 4.56 -13.46 20.62
CA ARG A 32 5.08 -14.53 21.51
C ARG A 32 6.20 -14.02 22.40
N ARG A 33 7.19 -13.30 21.84
CA ARG A 33 8.26 -12.63 22.62
C ARG A 33 7.74 -11.61 23.63
N ARG A 34 6.52 -11.12 23.45
CA ARG A 34 5.84 -10.18 24.35
C ARG A 34 4.89 -10.86 25.32
N GLY A 35 4.86 -12.19 25.42
CA GLY A 35 4.05 -12.94 26.38
C GLY A 35 2.61 -13.19 25.94
N PHE A 36 2.29 -13.01 24.67
CA PHE A 36 1.00 -13.45 24.13
C PHE A 36 1.04 -14.97 23.91
N GLU A 37 0.01 -15.65 24.39
CA GLU A 37 -0.18 -17.09 24.29
C GLU A 37 -1.13 -17.46 23.15
N ARG A 38 -1.10 -18.74 22.72
CA ARG A 38 -2.02 -19.30 21.71
C ARG A 38 -2.09 -18.45 20.43
N VAL A 39 -0.92 -17.98 19.98
CA VAL A 39 -0.78 -17.18 18.77
C VAL A 39 -0.64 -18.10 17.56
N SER A 40 -1.59 -17.99 16.62
CA SER A 40 -1.61 -18.75 15.36
C SER A 40 -1.47 -17.79 14.17
N VAL A 41 -0.86 -18.25 13.08
CA VAL A 41 -0.80 -17.45 11.86
C VAL A 41 -2.02 -17.75 10.99
N SER A 42 -2.75 -16.69 10.64
CA SER A 42 -3.77 -16.73 9.60
C SER A 42 -3.37 -15.73 8.52
N GLY A 43 -2.88 -16.26 7.41
CA GLY A 43 -2.57 -15.47 6.23
C GLY A 43 -3.85 -14.89 5.62
N ARG A 44 -3.72 -13.76 4.94
CA ARG A 44 -4.83 -13.26 4.12
C ARG A 44 -4.86 -14.02 2.81
N GLY A 45 -6.01 -14.61 2.47
CA GLY A 45 -6.22 -15.22 1.16
C GLY A 45 -6.43 -14.15 0.08
N VAL A 46 -6.20 -14.54 -1.18
CA VAL A 46 -6.58 -13.79 -2.37
C VAL A 46 -7.32 -14.74 -3.30
N ASP A 47 -8.36 -14.26 -3.98
CA ASP A 47 -9.07 -15.01 -5.02
C ASP A 47 -8.15 -15.12 -6.24
N THR A 48 -7.47 -16.26 -6.39
CA THR A 48 -6.51 -16.53 -7.48
C THR A 48 -7.20 -16.85 -8.80
N VAL A 49 -8.51 -17.11 -8.81
CA VAL A 49 -9.29 -17.27 -10.04
C VAL A 49 -9.59 -15.90 -10.64
N ARG A 50 -9.93 -14.93 -9.77
CA ARG A 50 -10.14 -13.53 -10.16
C ARG A 50 -8.83 -12.81 -10.43
N PHE A 51 -7.90 -12.81 -9.49
CA PHE A 51 -6.60 -12.16 -9.61
C PHE A 51 -5.60 -13.11 -10.27
N ARG A 52 -5.70 -13.22 -11.60
CA ARG A 52 -4.84 -14.05 -12.44
C ARG A 52 -4.20 -13.23 -13.57
N PRO A 53 -3.08 -13.69 -14.14
CA PRO A 53 -2.58 -13.20 -15.42
C PRO A 53 -3.59 -13.42 -16.56
N ASP A 54 -3.36 -12.76 -17.69
CA ASP A 54 -4.08 -12.94 -18.95
C ASP A 54 -5.59 -12.73 -18.86
N ARG A 55 -6.01 -11.71 -18.08
CA ARG A 55 -7.42 -11.36 -17.98
C ARG A 55 -7.93 -10.72 -19.27
N PRO A 56 -9.19 -11.00 -19.68
CA PRO A 56 -9.75 -10.50 -20.92
C PRO A 56 -9.85 -8.96 -20.94
N GLY A 57 -10.08 -8.33 -19.78
CA GLY A 57 -10.14 -6.87 -19.67
C GLY A 57 -8.79 -6.16 -19.59
N ALA A 58 -7.67 -6.89 -19.55
CA ALA A 58 -6.35 -6.30 -19.33
C ALA A 58 -5.95 -5.30 -20.43
N VAL A 59 -6.25 -5.60 -21.70
CA VAL A 59 -5.94 -4.70 -22.82
C VAL A 59 -6.73 -3.39 -22.70
N ALA A 60 -8.03 -3.47 -22.42
CA ALA A 60 -8.89 -2.30 -22.22
C ALA A 60 -8.47 -1.49 -20.99
N ALA A 61 -8.06 -2.16 -19.91
CA ALA A 61 -7.62 -1.52 -18.68
C ALA A 61 -6.38 -0.62 -18.87
N ARG A 62 -5.57 -0.84 -19.92
CA ARG A 62 -4.41 0.00 -20.25
C ARG A 62 -4.78 1.47 -20.49
N ALA A 63 -6.01 1.76 -20.91
CA ALA A 63 -6.51 3.12 -21.09
C ALA A 63 -6.58 3.94 -19.79
N ARG A 64 -6.47 3.29 -18.62
CA ARG A 64 -6.42 3.98 -17.32
C ARG A 64 -5.06 4.61 -17.02
N TRP A 65 -3.99 4.18 -17.71
CA TRP A 65 -2.69 4.83 -17.60
C TRP A 65 -2.64 6.08 -18.47
N PRO A 66 -1.76 7.04 -18.14
CA PRO A 66 -1.42 8.13 -19.05
C PRO A 66 -0.93 7.61 -20.40
N GLU A 67 -1.13 8.40 -21.46
CA GLU A 67 -0.85 8.00 -22.84
C GLU A 67 0.63 7.65 -23.09
N GLY A 68 0.85 6.64 -23.93
CA GLY A 68 2.16 6.21 -24.41
C GLY A 68 2.48 4.74 -24.12
N ASP A 69 3.57 4.26 -24.71
CA ASP A 69 3.86 2.82 -24.83
C ASP A 69 4.92 2.29 -23.84
N GLY A 70 5.37 3.13 -22.92
CA GLY A 70 6.38 2.72 -21.95
C GLY A 70 5.84 1.84 -20.81
N PRO A 71 6.73 1.40 -19.89
CA PRO A 71 6.39 0.46 -18.83
C PRO A 71 5.27 0.99 -17.91
N ARG A 72 4.26 0.16 -17.67
CA ARG A 72 3.09 0.43 -16.84
C ARG A 72 3.33 0.02 -15.40
N ILE A 73 3.58 1.02 -14.55
CA ILE A 73 3.73 0.86 -13.11
C ILE A 73 2.36 1.01 -12.45
N LEU A 74 1.97 0.05 -11.63
CA LEU A 74 0.75 0.08 -10.83
C LEU A 74 1.06 0.20 -9.35
N CYS A 75 0.34 1.07 -8.65
CA CYS A 75 0.29 1.09 -7.20
C CYS A 75 -1.15 1.09 -6.72
N VAL A 76 -1.55 0.02 -6.02
CA VAL A 76 -2.86 -0.10 -5.38
C VAL A 76 -2.70 0.05 -3.87
N ALA A 77 -3.18 1.16 -3.30
CA ALA A 77 -3.18 1.37 -1.86
C ALA A 77 -4.12 2.52 -1.46
N ARG A 78 -4.51 2.57 -0.19
CA ARG A 78 -5.04 3.81 0.41
C ARG A 78 -4.03 4.94 0.20
N LEU A 79 -4.45 6.06 -0.38
CA LEU A 79 -3.61 7.23 -0.68
C LEU A 79 -3.31 8.00 0.62
N ALA A 80 -2.43 7.44 1.42
CA ALA A 80 -2.09 7.93 2.74
C ALA A 80 -0.57 8.03 2.94
N ARG A 81 -0.16 8.93 3.83
CA ARG A 81 1.24 9.33 4.03
C ARG A 81 2.17 8.16 4.40
N GLU A 82 1.66 7.14 5.09
CA GLU A 82 2.42 5.94 5.44
C GLU A 82 2.83 5.09 4.23
N LYS A 83 2.13 5.23 3.09
CA LYS A 83 2.42 4.50 1.85
C LYS A 83 3.55 5.12 1.04
N ARG A 84 3.97 6.36 1.35
CA ARG A 84 5.07 7.08 0.69
C ARG A 84 4.93 7.17 -0.83
N LEU A 85 3.74 7.54 -1.30
CA LEU A 85 3.43 7.69 -2.72
C LEU A 85 4.18 8.87 -3.38
N ASP A 86 4.74 9.78 -2.57
CA ASP A 86 5.70 10.80 -3.01
C ASP A 86 6.88 10.23 -3.79
N ARG A 87 7.26 8.98 -3.51
CA ARG A 87 8.35 8.30 -4.21
C ARG A 87 8.01 7.86 -5.62
N LEU A 88 6.73 7.58 -5.88
CA LEU A 88 6.27 7.28 -7.23
C LEU A 88 6.16 8.57 -8.06
N VAL A 89 5.80 9.68 -7.42
CA VAL A 89 5.87 11.02 -8.05
C VAL A 89 7.32 11.38 -8.40
N ASP A 90 8.26 11.25 -7.45
CA ASP A 90 9.69 11.46 -7.68
C ASP A 90 10.23 10.58 -8.83
N LEU A 91 9.78 9.33 -8.91
CA LEU A 91 10.18 8.38 -9.95
C LEU A 91 9.63 8.79 -11.32
N ALA A 92 8.34 9.10 -11.39
CA ALA A 92 7.69 9.53 -12.62
C ALA A 92 8.33 10.80 -13.21
N LEU A 93 8.78 11.73 -12.34
CA LEU A 93 9.52 12.92 -12.74
C LEU A 93 10.92 12.61 -13.31
N ARG A 94 11.60 11.58 -12.81
CA ARG A 94 12.95 11.21 -13.26
C ARG A 94 12.94 10.32 -14.50
N GLU A 95 11.87 9.54 -14.66
CA GLU A 95 11.72 8.56 -15.74
C GLU A 95 10.45 8.86 -16.58
N PRO A 96 10.48 9.90 -17.45
CA PRO A 96 9.31 10.30 -18.24
C PRO A 96 8.79 9.22 -19.20
N GLY A 97 9.61 8.20 -19.50
CA GLY A 97 9.22 7.06 -20.34
C GLY A 97 8.25 6.10 -19.65
N MET A 98 8.17 6.08 -18.33
CA MET A 98 7.26 5.17 -17.60
C MET A 98 5.85 5.73 -17.54
N ARG A 99 4.85 4.87 -17.33
CA ARG A 99 3.45 5.23 -17.08
C ARG A 99 3.03 4.75 -15.71
N VAL A 100 2.75 5.67 -14.79
CA VAL A 100 2.40 5.34 -13.41
C VAL A 100 0.91 5.49 -13.20
N LEU A 101 0.26 4.48 -12.62
CA LEU A 101 -1.13 4.54 -12.20
C LEU A 101 -1.25 4.31 -10.70
N LEU A 102 -1.81 5.30 -10.01
CA LEU A 102 -2.19 5.21 -8.61
C LEU A 102 -3.68 4.83 -8.51
N VAL A 103 -3.95 3.69 -7.90
CA VAL A 103 -5.31 3.19 -7.64
C VAL A 103 -5.56 3.20 -6.13
N GLY A 104 -6.70 3.77 -5.75
CA GLY A 104 -7.16 3.93 -4.38
C GLY A 104 -7.61 5.35 -4.07
N ASP A 105 -8.09 5.54 -2.86
CA ASP A 105 -8.45 6.84 -2.32
C ASP A 105 -7.80 7.06 -0.95
N GLY A 106 -7.78 8.30 -0.47
CA GLY A 106 -7.28 8.65 0.84
C GLY A 106 -6.94 10.14 0.99
N PRO A 107 -6.53 10.54 2.21
CA PRO A 107 -6.32 11.94 2.57
C PRO A 107 -5.20 12.65 1.77
N CYS A 108 -4.34 11.91 1.07
CA CYS A 108 -3.28 12.48 0.25
C CYS A 108 -3.66 12.63 -1.23
N ARG A 109 -4.90 12.34 -1.63
CA ARG A 109 -5.32 12.34 -3.04
C ARG A 109 -5.08 13.70 -3.72
N GLU A 110 -5.59 14.79 -3.15
CA GLU A 110 -5.46 16.13 -3.73
C GLU A 110 -4.00 16.57 -3.83
N GLN A 111 -3.21 16.29 -2.79
CA GLN A 111 -1.78 16.57 -2.78
C GLN A 111 -1.04 15.82 -3.89
N LEU A 112 -1.39 14.56 -4.13
CA LEU A 112 -0.79 13.74 -5.18
C LEU A 112 -1.22 14.20 -6.57
N ALA A 113 -2.49 14.55 -6.75
CA ALA A 113 -3.00 15.10 -8.00
C ALA A 113 -2.31 16.42 -8.37
N GLY A 114 -2.13 17.34 -7.40
CA GLY A 114 -1.44 18.60 -7.62
C GLY A 114 0.07 18.48 -7.89
N ALA A 115 0.67 17.33 -7.56
CA ALA A 115 2.10 17.05 -7.80
C ALA A 115 2.32 16.06 -8.96
N ALA A 116 1.26 15.58 -9.60
CA ALA A 116 1.34 14.55 -10.63
C ALA A 116 1.99 15.09 -11.92
N PRO A 117 3.11 14.51 -12.39
CA PRO A 117 3.60 14.78 -13.74
C PRO A 117 2.68 14.16 -14.80
N PRO A 118 2.81 14.55 -16.09
CA PRO A 118 1.94 14.07 -17.17
C PRO A 118 1.90 12.54 -17.33
N ASN A 119 2.96 11.84 -16.89
CA ASN A 119 3.07 10.39 -16.96
C ASN A 119 2.59 9.66 -15.70
N LEU A 120 1.91 10.35 -14.77
CA LEU A 120 1.30 9.78 -13.57
C LEU A 120 -0.22 10.07 -13.53
N GLY A 121 -1.02 9.00 -13.50
CA GLY A 121 -2.48 9.07 -13.38
C GLY A 121 -2.99 8.61 -12.01
N LEU A 122 -4.19 9.08 -11.65
CA LEU A 122 -4.93 8.63 -10.48
C LEU A 122 -6.30 8.09 -10.92
N ALA A 123 -6.54 6.78 -10.74
CA ALA A 123 -7.78 6.12 -11.14
C ALA A 123 -8.90 6.18 -10.09
N GLY A 124 -8.58 6.62 -8.87
CA GLY A 124 -9.47 6.44 -7.71
C GLY A 124 -9.57 5.00 -7.26
N ALA A 125 -10.56 4.69 -6.41
CA ALA A 125 -10.78 3.33 -5.92
C ALA A 125 -11.38 2.45 -7.02
N LEU A 126 -10.79 1.27 -7.22
CA LEU A 126 -11.28 0.22 -8.12
C LEU A 126 -11.50 -1.06 -7.32
N GLU A 127 -12.49 -1.84 -7.73
CA GLU A 127 -12.85 -3.09 -7.08
C GLU A 127 -13.19 -4.17 -8.11
N GLY A 128 -13.37 -5.41 -7.64
CA GLY A 128 -13.84 -6.52 -8.49
C GLY A 128 -12.95 -6.79 -9.71
N ASP A 129 -13.60 -6.99 -10.86
CA ASP A 129 -12.94 -7.30 -12.13
C ASP A 129 -12.13 -6.13 -12.68
N GLU A 130 -12.57 -4.89 -12.50
CA GLU A 130 -11.81 -3.72 -12.96
C GLU A 130 -10.44 -3.64 -12.28
N LEU A 131 -10.40 -3.88 -10.97
CA LEU A 131 -9.14 -3.90 -10.23
C LEU A 131 -8.25 -5.06 -10.70
N ALA A 132 -8.83 -6.24 -10.90
CA ALA A 132 -8.10 -7.41 -11.36
C ALA A 132 -7.54 -7.22 -12.77
N ASP A 133 -8.29 -6.60 -13.68
CA ASP A 133 -7.86 -6.27 -15.04
C ASP A 133 -6.69 -5.28 -15.03
N VAL A 134 -6.73 -4.26 -14.16
CA VAL A 134 -5.62 -3.33 -13.97
C VAL A 134 -4.38 -4.03 -13.42
N TYR A 135 -4.53 -4.96 -12.47
CA TYR A 135 -3.40 -5.78 -12.02
C TYR A 135 -2.79 -6.61 -13.15
N SER A 136 -3.62 -7.24 -13.98
CA SER A 136 -3.16 -8.05 -15.12
C SER A 136 -2.54 -7.21 -16.24
N ALA A 137 -2.88 -5.92 -16.34
CA ALA A 137 -2.40 -5.02 -17.38
C ALA A 137 -1.06 -4.33 -17.04
N ALA A 138 -0.64 -4.38 -15.77
CA ALA A 138 0.56 -3.72 -15.28
C ALA A 138 1.83 -4.55 -15.55
N ASP A 139 2.92 -3.87 -15.89
CA ASP A 139 4.23 -4.51 -16.05
C ASP A 139 4.94 -4.66 -14.69
N VAL A 140 4.71 -3.71 -13.78
CA VAL A 140 5.35 -3.68 -12.45
C VAL A 140 4.37 -3.21 -11.38
N PHE A 141 4.35 -3.91 -10.24
CA PHE A 141 3.67 -3.44 -9.03
C PHE A 141 4.63 -2.65 -8.13
N GLY A 142 4.46 -1.33 -8.08
CA GLY A 142 5.33 -0.40 -7.37
C GLY A 142 4.79 0.04 -6.02
N LEU A 143 4.97 -0.76 -4.96
CA LEU A 143 4.59 -0.38 -3.59
C LEU A 143 5.76 -0.49 -2.61
N ARG A 144 6.13 0.64 -1.99
CA ARG A 144 7.14 0.67 -0.91
C ARG A 144 6.60 1.31 0.38
N PRO A 145 5.87 0.56 1.21
CA PRO A 145 5.31 1.11 2.44
C PRO A 145 6.42 1.41 3.45
N ARG A 146 6.23 2.45 4.28
CA ARG A 146 7.21 2.81 5.31
C ARG A 146 7.35 1.68 6.34
N ARG A 147 8.53 1.06 6.44
CA ARG A 147 8.87 0.25 7.62
C ARG A 147 8.88 1.15 8.86
N ARG A 148 8.15 0.78 9.93
CA ARG A 148 8.06 1.51 11.21
C ARG A 148 9.41 1.51 11.98
N ARG A 149 10.46 2.16 11.45
CA ARG A 149 11.59 2.66 12.24
C ARG A 149 11.71 4.18 12.06
N GLY A 150 11.56 4.92 13.16
CA GLY A 150 11.89 6.35 13.30
C GLY A 150 10.96 7.36 12.62
N ALA A 151 10.02 7.92 13.38
CA ALA A 151 9.03 8.92 12.93
C ALA A 151 9.45 10.40 13.15
N ARG A 152 10.75 10.76 13.14
CA ARG A 152 11.22 12.07 13.65
C ARG A 152 11.83 13.06 12.64
N ARG A 153 11.67 12.88 11.32
CA ARG A 153 12.41 13.73 10.32
C ARG A 153 11.57 14.53 9.32
N TRP A 154 10.31 14.85 9.62
CA TRP A 154 9.45 15.63 8.72
C TRP A 154 9.14 17.06 9.19
N ARG A 155 9.63 17.51 10.35
CA ARG A 155 9.42 18.88 10.84
C ARG A 155 10.28 19.97 10.15
N ARG A 156 11.16 19.65 9.20
CA ARG A 156 12.20 20.62 8.74
C ARG A 156 12.24 20.95 7.24
N ARG A 157 11.26 20.52 6.42
CA ARG A 157 11.29 20.82 4.97
C ARG A 157 10.09 21.59 4.41
N ALA A 158 9.04 21.82 5.19
CA ALA A 158 7.91 22.65 4.77
C ALA A 158 8.07 24.14 5.15
N ASP A 159 9.13 24.51 5.87
CA ASP A 159 9.29 25.82 6.52
C ASP A 159 10.51 26.62 5.99
N ARG A 160 10.96 26.32 4.76
CA ARG A 160 12.08 27.01 4.10
C ARG A 160 11.76 27.47 2.68
N ARG A 161 10.48 27.69 2.40
CA ARG A 161 9.99 28.41 1.21
C ARG A 161 8.90 29.38 1.65
N ARG A 162 9.29 30.35 2.45
CA ARG A 162 8.71 31.69 2.57
C ARG A 162 9.87 32.66 2.71
#